data_AF-A0A8J2R0E6-F1
#
_entry.id   AF-A0A8J2R0E6-F1
#
_cell.length_a   1.000
_cell.length_b   1.000
_cell.length_c   1.000
_cell.angle_alpha   90.00
_cell.angle_beta   90.00
_cell.angle_gamma   90.00
#
_symmetry.space_group_name_H-M   'P 1'
#
loop_
_entity.id
_entity.type
_entity.pdbx_description
1 polymer ?
#
loop_
_entity_poly.entity_id
_entity_poly.type
_entity_poly.pdbx_seq_one_letter_code
_entity_poly.pdbx_strand_id
1 'polypeptide(L)'
;MNEQYLKEQLNIGKLIKEKVADSLRNVDVLNVLKKMVDSAPESEETEEIRQQLDGILTQYNSLPEEQKTQFAHQVKEALTNKLAKKLEEAPLDFGEVETFLRDAVRTQIYLYSAAAVIFVIILVFFGYKLYKSIKEKEKKKEEKKKLKQMKKKK
;
A
#
# COMPACT_ATOMS: atom_id res chain seq x y z
N MET A 1 -20.43 12.42 16.84
CA MET A 1 -19.06 12.34 16.29
C MET A 1 -19.21 12.48 14.78
N ASN A 2 -18.86 13.66 14.22
CA ASN A 2 -19.25 14.05 12.86
C ASN A 2 -18.46 13.31 11.79
N GLU A 3 -19.16 12.72 10.81
CA GLU A 3 -18.61 12.00 9.65
C GLU A 3 -17.63 12.82 8.78
N GLN A 4 -17.59 14.15 8.95
CA GLN A 4 -16.64 15.03 8.27
C GLN A 4 -15.18 14.83 8.73
N TYR A 5 -14.93 14.44 9.98
CA TYR A 5 -13.55 14.28 10.50
C TYR A 5 -12.83 13.02 9.99
N LEU A 6 -13.57 12.03 9.49
CA LEU A 6 -12.99 10.83 8.90
C LEU A 6 -12.60 11.01 7.42
N LYS A 7 -13.19 11.99 6.73
CA LYS A 7 -12.85 12.28 5.32
C LYS A 7 -11.54 13.06 5.16
N GLU A 8 -11.03 13.64 6.23
CA GLU A 8 -9.83 14.50 6.20
C GLU A 8 -8.53 13.73 6.45
N GLN A 9 -8.59 12.44 6.84
CA GLN A 9 -7.44 11.69 7.35
C GLN A 9 -6.73 10.75 6.35
N LEU A 10 -7.21 10.60 5.11
CA LEU A 10 -6.46 9.88 4.08
C LEU A 10 -6.82 10.43 2.70
N ASN A 11 -6.37 11.64 2.40
CA ASN A 11 -6.41 12.12 1.02
C ASN A 11 -5.31 11.41 0.23
N ILE A 12 -5.58 10.14 -0.14
CA ILE A 12 -4.70 9.25 -0.91
C ILE A 12 -4.25 9.97 -2.18
N GLY A 13 -5.12 10.76 -2.82
CA GLY A 13 -4.77 11.58 -3.97
C GLY A 13 -3.65 12.58 -3.69
N LYS A 14 -3.66 13.25 -2.52
CA LYS A 14 -2.57 14.15 -2.10
C LYS A 14 -1.27 13.38 -1.87
N LEU A 15 -1.32 12.25 -1.17
CA LEU A 15 -0.16 11.41 -0.90
C LEU A 15 0.45 10.82 -2.18
N ILE A 16 -0.38 10.41 -3.15
CA ILE A 16 0.08 9.94 -4.46
C ILE A 16 0.73 11.09 -5.23
N LYS A 17 0.12 12.27 -5.29
CA LYS A 17 0.72 13.44 -5.95
C LYS A 17 2.09 13.79 -5.37
N GLU A 18 2.21 13.79 -4.04
CA GLU A 18 3.47 14.05 -3.34
C GLU A 18 4.51 12.97 -3.66
N LYS A 19 4.12 11.69 -3.60
CA LYS A 19 5.04 10.58 -3.89
C LYS A 19 5.44 10.49 -5.37
N VAL A 20 4.56 10.89 -6.29
CA VAL A 20 4.85 11.01 -7.73
C VAL A 20 5.81 12.18 -7.95
N ALA A 21 5.58 13.34 -7.34
CA ALA A 21 6.50 14.48 -7.41
C ALA A 21 7.89 14.12 -6.87
N ASP A 22 7.96 13.38 -5.76
CA ASP A 22 9.23 12.90 -5.20
C ASP A 22 9.91 11.84 -6.05
N SER A 23 9.15 10.96 -6.69
CA SER A 23 9.70 9.99 -7.65
C SER A 23 10.32 10.70 -8.84
N LEU A 24 9.66 11.72 -9.40
CA LEU A 24 10.17 12.52 -10.52
C LEU A 24 11.47 13.27 -10.16
N ARG A 25 11.67 13.63 -8.89
CA ARG A 25 12.93 14.25 -8.42
C ARG A 25 14.14 13.33 -8.50
N ASN A 26 13.95 12.01 -8.46
CA ASN A 26 15.06 11.04 -8.45
C ASN A 26 15.12 10.17 -9.71
N VAL A 27 14.25 10.42 -10.70
CA VAL A 27 14.23 9.65 -11.95
C VAL A 27 15.40 10.04 -12.85
N ASP A 28 16.16 9.02 -13.27
CA ASP A 28 17.10 9.10 -14.38
C ASP A 28 16.32 9.08 -15.70
N VAL A 29 16.00 10.29 -16.16
CA VAL A 29 15.19 10.51 -17.36
C VAL A 29 15.84 9.87 -18.59
N LEU A 30 17.16 9.83 -18.69
CA LEU A 30 17.86 9.31 -19.86
C LEU A 30 17.71 7.79 -19.96
N ASN A 31 17.85 7.11 -18.84
CA ASN A 31 17.59 5.67 -18.78
C ASN A 31 16.12 5.33 -19.07
N VAL A 32 15.19 6.20 -18.67
CA VAL A 32 13.76 6.04 -18.97
C VAL A 32 13.47 6.25 -20.45
N LEU A 33 14.03 7.29 -21.08
CA LEU A 33 13.92 7.53 -22.53
C LEU A 33 14.53 6.37 -23.33
N LYS A 34 15.71 5.89 -22.93
CA LYS A 34 16.36 4.72 -23.54
C LYS A 34 15.47 3.48 -23.48
N LYS A 35 14.94 3.16 -22.30
CA LYS A 35 14.01 2.03 -22.14
C LYS A 35 12.73 2.19 -22.96
N MET A 36 12.21 3.40 -23.12
CA MET A 36 11.04 3.64 -23.97
C MET A 36 11.35 3.36 -25.44
N VAL A 37 12.48 3.84 -25.97
CA VAL A 37 12.92 3.52 -27.34
C VAL A 37 13.04 2.01 -27.54
N ASP A 38 13.74 1.35 -26.62
CA ASP A 38 14.01 -0.09 -26.66
C ASP A 38 12.73 -0.95 -26.58
N SER A 39 11.70 -0.46 -25.88
CA SER A 39 10.47 -1.23 -25.59
C SER A 39 9.29 -0.86 -26.49
N ALA A 40 9.40 0.17 -27.32
CA ALA A 40 8.28 0.62 -28.14
C ALA A 40 8.00 -0.37 -29.29
N PRO A 41 6.74 -0.67 -29.65
CA PRO A 41 6.42 -1.56 -30.76
C PRO A 41 6.81 -0.94 -32.11
N GLU A 42 7.13 -1.76 -33.12
CA GLU A 42 7.49 -1.25 -34.46
C GLU A 42 6.22 -0.93 -35.26
N SER A 43 5.63 0.24 -35.02
CA SER A 43 4.52 0.80 -35.80
C SER A 43 4.89 2.18 -36.36
N GLU A 44 4.26 2.62 -37.46
CA GLU A 44 4.57 3.89 -38.14
C GLU A 44 4.56 5.11 -37.19
N GLU A 45 3.58 5.22 -36.28
CA GLU A 45 3.53 6.31 -35.28
C GLU A 45 4.65 6.20 -34.22
N THR A 46 5.10 4.98 -33.93
CA THR A 46 6.14 4.72 -32.94
C THR A 46 7.54 4.92 -33.51
N GLU A 47 7.72 4.75 -34.83
CA GLU A 47 8.97 5.03 -35.54
C GLU A 47 9.33 6.52 -35.49
N GLU A 48 8.36 7.42 -35.68
CA GLU A 48 8.60 8.86 -35.56
C GLU A 48 9.05 9.24 -34.14
N ILE A 49 8.40 8.67 -33.13
CA ILE A 49 8.74 8.89 -31.71
C ILE A 49 10.12 8.32 -31.40
N ARG A 50 10.44 7.13 -31.90
CA ARG A 50 11.78 6.53 -31.77
C ARG A 50 12.85 7.41 -32.41
N GLN A 51 12.63 7.95 -33.61
CA GLN A 51 13.59 8.84 -34.27
C GLN A 51 13.82 10.13 -33.47
N GLN A 52 12.76 10.73 -32.92
CA GLN A 52 12.90 11.92 -32.07
C GLN A 52 13.66 11.62 -30.78
N LEU A 53 13.38 10.49 -30.13
CA LEU A 53 14.06 10.05 -28.92
C LEU A 53 15.53 9.70 -29.19
N ASP A 54 15.83 9.05 -30.31
CA ASP A 54 17.19 8.74 -30.73
C ASP A 54 17.97 10.01 -31.10
N GLY A 55 17.30 11.01 -31.68
CA GLY A 55 17.87 12.34 -31.90
C GLY A 55 18.25 13.05 -30.60
N ILE A 56 17.39 12.96 -29.57
CA ILE A 56 17.65 13.51 -28.23
C ILE A 56 18.83 12.78 -27.56
N LEU A 57 18.91 11.45 -27.70
CA LEU A 57 20.02 10.64 -27.16
C LEU A 57 21.34 10.91 -27.91
N THR A 58 21.28 11.10 -29.22
CA THR A 58 22.44 11.46 -30.05
C THR A 58 22.96 12.84 -29.67
N GLN A 59 22.06 13.82 -29.50
CA GLN A 59 22.42 15.15 -29.03
C GLN A 59 23.06 15.08 -27.64
N TYR A 60 22.50 14.29 -26.72
CA TYR A 60 23.10 14.05 -25.40
C TYR A 60 24.50 13.44 -25.46
N ASN A 61 24.71 12.43 -26.31
CA ASN A 61 26.01 11.75 -26.46
C ASN A 61 27.07 12.64 -27.13
N SER A 62 26.65 13.59 -27.96
CA SER A 62 27.54 14.56 -28.64
C SER A 62 27.98 15.73 -27.75
N LEU A 63 27.34 15.93 -26.59
CA LEU A 63 27.69 17.01 -25.66
C LEU A 63 28.92 16.64 -24.81
N PRO A 64 29.77 17.63 -24.46
CA PRO A 64 30.81 17.46 -23.45
C PRO A 64 30.24 17.02 -22.10
N GLU A 65 30.98 16.22 -21.32
CA GLU A 65 30.54 15.67 -20.01
C GLU A 65 29.99 16.73 -19.05
N GLU A 66 30.59 17.91 -19.06
CA GLU A 66 30.17 19.07 -18.28
C GLU A 66 28.81 19.65 -18.69
N GLN A 67 28.40 19.51 -19.96
CA GLN A 67 27.09 19.95 -20.47
C GLN A 67 26.02 18.86 -20.39
N LYS A 68 26.40 17.58 -20.29
CA LYS A 68 25.47 16.45 -20.13
C LYS A 68 24.57 16.60 -18.90
N THR A 69 25.14 17.08 -17.80
CA THR A 69 24.40 17.33 -16.56
C THR A 69 23.35 18.43 -16.72
N GLN A 70 23.68 19.51 -17.44
CA GLN A 70 22.76 20.61 -17.74
C GLN A 70 21.64 20.18 -18.67
N PHE A 71 21.96 19.39 -19.70
CA PHE A 71 20.95 18.84 -20.60
C PHE A 71 19.98 17.92 -19.85
N ALA A 72 20.49 16.99 -19.03
CA ALA A 72 19.65 16.11 -18.22
C ALA A 72 18.72 16.90 -17.28
N HIS A 73 19.23 17.99 -16.70
CA HIS A 73 18.43 18.89 -15.88
C HIS A 73 17.32 19.57 -16.70
N GLN A 74 17.64 20.12 -17.87
CA GLN A 74 16.67 20.78 -18.75
C GLN A 74 15.57 19.84 -19.23
N VAL A 75 15.92 18.60 -19.63
CA VAL A 75 14.94 17.60 -20.05
C VAL A 75 14.04 17.22 -18.88
N LYS A 76 14.61 16.98 -17.69
CA LYS A 76 13.86 16.69 -16.47
C LYS A 76 12.89 17.82 -16.10
N GLU A 77 13.35 19.06 -16.16
CA GLU A 77 12.53 20.23 -15.87
C GLU A 77 11.40 20.40 -16.89
N ALA A 78 11.69 20.27 -18.18
CA ALA A 78 10.69 20.34 -19.24
C ALA A 78 9.62 19.24 -19.12
N LEU A 79 10.01 18.01 -18.81
CA LEU A 79 9.08 16.91 -18.57
C LEU A 79 8.26 17.11 -17.31
N THR A 80 8.89 17.56 -16.21
CA THR A 80 8.19 17.82 -14.94
C THR A 80 7.17 18.94 -15.12
N ASN A 81 7.53 20.02 -15.80
CA ASN A 81 6.62 21.13 -16.07
C ASN A 81 5.47 20.74 -17.01
N LYS A 82 5.74 19.96 -18.07
CA LYS A 82 4.68 19.42 -18.94
C LYS A 82 3.76 18.46 -18.20
N LEU A 83 4.31 17.60 -17.35
CA LEU A 83 3.54 16.64 -16.56
C LEU A 83 2.69 17.37 -15.51
N ALA A 84 3.25 18.32 -14.78
CA ALA A 84 2.52 19.16 -13.83
C ALA A 84 1.34 19.87 -14.52
N LYS A 85 1.59 20.50 -15.68
CA LYS A 85 0.56 21.15 -16.48
C LYS A 85 -0.52 20.16 -16.94
N LYS A 86 -0.14 18.95 -17.37
CA LYS A 86 -1.09 17.90 -17.75
C LYS A 86 -1.91 17.38 -16.57
N LEU A 87 -1.33 17.28 -15.38
CA LEU A 87 -2.05 16.93 -14.15
C LEU A 87 -3.02 18.03 -13.70
N GLU A 88 -2.75 19.30 -14.03
CA GLU A 88 -3.66 20.41 -13.80
C GLU A 88 -4.81 20.45 -14.82
N GLU A 89 -4.51 20.26 -16.11
CA GLU A 89 -5.48 20.27 -17.22
C GLU A 89 -6.39 19.03 -17.20
N ALA A 90 -5.84 17.88 -16.87
CA ALA A 90 -6.54 16.61 -16.77
C ALA A 90 -6.16 15.98 -15.42
N PRO A 91 -6.92 16.25 -14.35
CA PRO A 91 -6.67 15.60 -13.07
C PRO A 91 -6.73 14.10 -13.29
N LEU A 92 -5.59 13.42 -13.09
CA LEU A 92 -5.51 11.97 -13.16
C LEU A 92 -6.60 11.39 -12.27
N ASP A 93 -7.53 10.66 -12.87
CA ASP A 93 -8.55 9.95 -12.13
C ASP A 93 -7.89 8.74 -11.46
N PHE A 94 -7.43 8.95 -10.23
CA PHE A 94 -6.92 7.88 -9.38
C PHE A 94 -8.06 7.00 -8.84
N GLY A 95 -9.31 7.22 -9.23
CA GLY A 95 -10.46 6.42 -8.83
C GLY A 95 -10.28 4.94 -9.12
N GLU A 96 -9.75 4.58 -10.29
CA GLU A 96 -9.47 3.18 -10.62
C GLU A 96 -8.35 2.57 -9.75
N VAL A 97 -7.26 3.32 -9.53
CA VAL A 97 -6.18 2.85 -8.65
C VAL A 97 -6.67 2.72 -7.20
N GLU A 98 -7.51 3.65 -6.77
CA GLU A 98 -8.13 3.63 -5.45
C GLU A 98 -9.10 2.46 -5.28
N THR A 99 -9.91 2.12 -6.29
CA THR A 99 -10.81 0.95 -6.24
C THR A 99 -10.01 -0.35 -6.21
N PHE A 100 -8.97 -0.49 -7.04
CA PHE A 100 -8.07 -1.64 -7.01
C PHE A 100 -7.37 -1.81 -5.64
N LEU A 101 -6.85 -0.73 -5.07
CA LEU A 101 -6.22 -0.76 -3.74
C LEU A 101 -7.24 -1.11 -2.66
N ARG A 102 -8.44 -0.54 -2.71
CA ARG A 102 -9.51 -0.82 -1.75
C ARG A 102 -9.96 -2.27 -1.82
N ASP A 103 -10.13 -2.84 -3.00
CA ASP A 103 -10.54 -4.24 -3.14
C ASP A 103 -9.45 -5.22 -2.68
N ALA A 104 -8.19 -4.93 -2.98
CA ALA A 104 -7.07 -5.72 -2.49
C ALA A 104 -6.99 -5.74 -0.96
N VAL A 105 -7.17 -4.58 -0.31
CA VAL A 105 -7.16 -4.45 1.15
C VAL A 105 -8.41 -5.06 1.77
N ARG A 106 -9.58 -4.91 1.14
CA ARG A 106 -10.86 -5.45 1.61
C ARG A 106 -10.81 -6.97 1.79
N THR A 107 -10.27 -7.70 0.81
CA THR A 107 -10.15 -9.16 0.90
C THR A 107 -9.29 -9.58 2.09
N GLN A 108 -8.18 -8.88 2.34
CA GLN A 108 -7.32 -9.15 3.49
C GLN A 108 -8.03 -8.88 4.81
N ILE A 109 -8.76 -7.77 4.93
CA ILE A 109 -9.55 -7.43 6.12
C ILE A 109 -10.62 -8.50 6.40
N TYR A 110 -11.31 -8.99 5.37
CA TYR A 110 -12.30 -10.05 5.55
C TYR A 110 -11.67 -11.35 6.06
N LEU A 111 -10.54 -11.76 5.51
CA LEU A 111 -9.84 -12.97 5.98
C LEU A 111 -9.35 -12.83 7.42
N TYR A 112 -8.71 -11.71 7.76
CA TYR A 112 -8.24 -11.48 9.14
C TYR A 112 -9.39 -11.35 10.14
N SER A 113 -10.49 -10.67 9.77
CA SER A 113 -11.66 -10.56 10.63
C SER A 113 -12.33 -11.91 10.87
N ALA A 114 -12.46 -12.76 9.83
CA ALA A 114 -13.00 -14.11 9.97
C ALA A 114 -12.11 -14.97 10.89
N ALA A 115 -10.78 -14.91 10.71
CA ALA A 115 -9.84 -15.61 11.58
C ALA A 115 -9.92 -15.12 13.04
N ALA A 116 -10.06 -13.82 13.26
CA ALA A 116 -10.23 -13.24 14.59
C ALA A 116 -11.51 -13.73 15.27
N VAL A 117 -12.63 -13.81 14.54
CA VAL A 117 -13.90 -14.35 15.07
C VAL A 117 -13.74 -15.81 15.47
N ILE A 118 -13.13 -16.64 14.62
CA ILE A 118 -12.86 -18.05 14.93
C ILE A 118 -12.00 -18.16 16.18
N PHE A 119 -10.95 -17.34 16.28
CA PHE A 119 -10.07 -17.32 17.45
C PHE A 119 -10.82 -16.96 18.74
N VAL A 120 -11.71 -15.97 18.71
CA VAL A 120 -12.56 -15.62 19.86
C VAL A 120 -13.48 -16.78 20.24
N ILE A 121 -14.10 -17.47 19.27
CA ILE A 121 -14.95 -18.63 19.54
C ILE A 121 -14.15 -19.74 20.25
N ILE A 122 -12.93 -20.01 19.79
CA ILE A 122 -12.03 -20.98 20.44
C ILE A 122 -11.74 -20.54 21.88
N LEU A 123 -11.36 -19.28 22.10
CA LEU A 123 -11.08 -18.77 23.45
C LEU A 123 -12.30 -18.87 24.38
N VAL A 124 -13.50 -18.56 23.90
CA VAL A 124 -14.73 -18.69 24.70
C VAL A 124 -15.03 -20.16 25.02
N PHE A 125 -14.88 -21.06 24.05
CA PHE A 125 -15.14 -22.49 24.24
C PHE A 125 -14.18 -23.12 25.25
N PHE A 126 -12.88 -22.90 25.06
CA PHE A 126 -11.86 -23.42 25.97
C PHE A 126 -11.88 -22.69 27.32
N GLY A 127 -12.11 -21.38 27.33
CA GLY A 127 -12.27 -20.59 28.56
C GLY A 127 -13.43 -21.08 29.41
N TYR A 128 -14.60 -21.33 28.81
CA TYR A 128 -15.76 -21.90 29.51
C TYR A 128 -15.46 -23.31 30.06
N LYS A 129 -14.85 -24.19 29.25
CA LYS A 129 -14.51 -25.55 29.67
C LYS A 129 -13.49 -25.57 30.82
N LEU A 130 -12.48 -24.71 30.76
CA LEU A 130 -11.49 -24.52 31.83
C LEU A 130 -12.14 -24.00 33.11
N TYR A 131 -12.99 -22.96 32.98
CA TYR A 131 -13.75 -22.42 34.11
C TYR A 131 -14.60 -23.49 34.79
N LYS A 132 -15.36 -24.27 34.01
CA LYS A 132 -16.19 -25.37 34.54
C LYS A 132 -15.34 -26.43 35.25
N SER A 133 -14.21 -26.84 34.66
CA SER A 133 -13.32 -27.85 35.26
C SER A 133 -12.73 -27.40 36.60
N ILE A 134 -12.32 -26.14 36.70
CA ILE A 134 -11.78 -25.57 37.95
C ILE A 134 -12.88 -25.52 39.02
N LYS A 135 -14.07 -25.01 38.68
CA LYS A 135 -15.20 -24.90 39.60
C LYS A 135 -15.67 -26.26 40.14
N GLU A 136 -15.71 -27.29 39.29
CA GLU A 136 -16.04 -28.65 39.74
C GLU A 136 -14.98 -29.24 40.68
N LYS A 137 -13.69 -28.94 40.45
CA LYS A 137 -12.60 -29.37 41.34
C LYS A 137 -12.68 -28.69 42.70
N GLU A 138 -13.03 -27.41 42.75
CA GLU A 138 -13.22 -26.67 44.01
C GLU A 138 -14.42 -27.19 44.80
N LYS A 139 -15.56 -27.41 44.14
CA LYS A 139 -16.75 -28.00 44.78
C LYS A 139 -16.45 -29.36 45.41
N LYS A 140 -15.74 -30.24 44.69
CA LYS A 140 -15.32 -31.55 45.23
C LYS A 140 -14.36 -31.42 46.42
N LYS A 141 -13.50 -30.40 46.45
CA LYS A 141 -12.61 -30.15 47.61
C LYS A 141 -13.39 -29.68 48.82
N GLU A 142 -14.39 -28.81 48.64
CA GLU A 142 -15.26 -28.37 49.72
C GLU A 142 -16.12 -29.50 50.29
N GLU A 143 -16.75 -30.31 49.43
CA GLU A 143 -17.55 -31.46 49.87
C GLU A 143 -16.68 -32.46 50.64
N LYS A 144 -15.46 -32.73 50.18
CA LYS A 144 -14.49 -33.56 50.91
C LYS A 144 -14.11 -32.96 52.26
N LYS A 145 -13.96 -31.64 52.38
CA LYS A 145 -13.70 -30.97 53.68
C LYS A 145 -14.90 -31.07 54.62
N LYS A 146 -16.13 -30.84 54.13
CA LYS A 146 -17.36 -30.94 54.93
C LYS A 146 -17.59 -32.35 55.46
N LEU A 147 -17.41 -33.38 54.63
CA LEU A 147 -17.49 -34.79 55.04
C LEU A 147 -16.45 -35.15 56.11
N LYS A 148 -15.21 -34.65 55.97
CA LYS A 148 -14.16 -34.86 56.97
C LYS A 148 -14.49 -34.18 58.31
N GLN A 149 -15.12 -33.01 58.31
CA GLN A 149 -15.54 -32.34 59.55
C GLN A 149 -16.72 -33.04 60.22
N MET A 150 -17.70 -33.51 59.46
CA MET A 150 -18.83 -34.26 60.01
C MET A 150 -18.39 -35.59 60.62
N LYS A 151 -17.45 -36.31 59.98
CA LYS A 151 -16.86 -37.54 60.52
C LYS A 151 -15.98 -37.34 61.76
N LYS A 152 -15.48 -36.13 62.00
CA LYS A 152 -14.74 -35.79 63.24
C LYS A 152 -15.67 -35.34 64.38
N LYS A 153 -16.91 -34.97 64.07
CA LYS A 153 -17.93 -34.53 65.04
C LYS A 153 -18.91 -35.64 65.44
N LYS A 154 -18.86 -36.77 64.74
CA LYS A 154 -19.60 -38.00 65.04
C LYS A 154 -18.67 -38.97 65.73
#